data_AF-A0A535RNH9-F1
#
_entry.id   AF-A0A535RNH9-F1
#
_cell.length_a   1.000
_cell.length_b   1.000
_cell.length_c   1.000
_cell.angle_alpha   90.00
_cell.angle_beta   90.00
_cell.angle_gamma   90.00
#
_symmetry.space_group_name_H-M   'P 1'
#
loop_
_entity.id
_entity.type
_entity.pdbx_description
1 polymer ?
#
loop_
_entity_poly.entity_id
_entity_poly.type
_entity_poly.pdbx_seq_one_letter_code
_entity_poly.pdbx_strand_id
1 'polypeptide(L)'
;MLQDILEDSWAYQEMVAKGLQKGLEQGLQKGLEQGLQKGLEQGLQKGEVRGLREAIVDVVQERFPEITVLARKQVDTLEDPALLRRLIVKISTAQTVKQAEQALATIAREKRKH
;
A
#
# COMPACT_ATOMS: atom_id res chain seq x y z
N MET A 1 -49.15 -11.13 -25.87
CA MET A 1 -49.39 -12.22 -26.83
C MET A 1 -48.19 -12.47 -27.73
N LEU A 2 -47.80 -11.57 -28.64
CA LEU A 2 -46.60 -11.78 -29.50
C LEU A 2 -45.28 -11.79 -28.72
N GLN A 3 -45.19 -10.96 -27.68
CA GLN A 3 -44.02 -10.87 -26.80
C GLN A 3 -43.83 -12.14 -25.97
N ASP A 4 -44.92 -12.66 -25.38
CA ASP A 4 -44.90 -13.92 -24.62
C ASP A 4 -44.47 -15.11 -25.50
N ILE A 5 -44.95 -15.18 -26.75
CA ILE A 5 -44.55 -16.24 -27.70
C ILE A 5 -43.06 -16.13 -28.08
N LEU A 6 -42.53 -14.91 -28.19
CA LEU A 6 -41.11 -14.69 -28.46
C LEU A 6 -40.26 -15.04 -27.25
N GLU A 7 -40.70 -14.70 -26.04
CA GLU A 7 -40.01 -15.00 -24.79
C GLU A 7 -39.95 -16.51 -24.50
N ASP A 8 -41.00 -17.25 -24.84
CA ASP A 8 -41.04 -18.71 -24.76
C ASP A 8 -40.26 -19.42 -25.88
N SER A 9 -39.80 -18.67 -26.90
CA SER A 9 -39.03 -19.26 -27.99
C SER A 9 -37.65 -19.70 -27.48
N TRP A 10 -37.23 -20.90 -27.92
CA TRP A 10 -35.91 -21.45 -27.59
C TRP A 10 -34.77 -20.48 -27.94
N ALA A 11 -34.87 -19.79 -29.09
CA ALA A 11 -33.87 -18.83 -29.54
C ALA A 11 -33.75 -17.61 -28.60
N TYR A 12 -34.87 -17.11 -28.07
CA TYR A 12 -34.86 -16.00 -27.12
C TYR A 12 -34.24 -16.43 -25.78
N GLN A 13 -34.65 -17.59 -25.26
CA GLN A 13 -34.09 -18.15 -24.02
C GLN A 13 -32.58 -18.38 -24.14
N GLU A 14 -32.10 -18.89 -25.27
CA GLU A 14 -30.67 -19.07 -25.53
C GLU A 14 -29.94 -17.71 -25.63
N MET A 15 -30.53 -16.71 -26.28
CA MET A 15 -29.95 -15.37 -26.37
C MET A 15 -29.84 -14.70 -24.99
N VAL A 16 -30.89 -14.78 -24.16
CA VAL A 16 -30.89 -14.26 -22.79
C VAL A 16 -29.88 -14.99 -21.93
N ALA A 17 -29.81 -16.33 -22.01
CA ALA A 17 -28.83 -17.12 -21.28
C ALA A 17 -27.38 -16.75 -21.66
N LYS A 18 -27.09 -16.63 -22.97
CA LYS A 18 -25.78 -16.18 -23.46
C LYS A 18 -25.46 -14.74 -23.03
N GLY A 19 -26.45 -13.85 -23.06
CA GLY A 19 -26.31 -12.46 -22.64
C GLY A 19 -25.99 -12.35 -21.14
N LEU A 20 -26.72 -13.09 -20.30
CA LEU A 20 -26.50 -13.16 -18.86
C LEU A 20 -25.14 -13.77 -18.53
N GLN A 21 -24.78 -14.89 -19.17
CA GLN A 21 -23.48 -15.53 -18.98
C GLN A 21 -22.35 -14.57 -19.35
N LYS A 22 -22.43 -13.94 -20.53
CA LYS A 22 -21.41 -12.99 -20.98
C LYS A 22 -21.34 -11.75 -20.07
N GLY A 23 -22.49 -11.24 -19.63
CA GLY A 23 -22.56 -10.12 -18.70
C GLY A 23 -21.93 -10.44 -17.35
N LEU A 24 -22.20 -11.63 -16.82
CA LEU A 24 -21.65 -12.11 -15.55
C LEU A 24 -20.14 -12.37 -15.66
N GLU A 25 -19.68 -13.03 -16.71
CA GLU A 25 -18.25 -13.25 -16.98
C GLU A 25 -17.50 -11.92 -17.09
N GLN A 26 -18.01 -10.97 -17.88
CA GLN A 26 -17.39 -9.65 -18.02
C GLN A 26 -17.41 -8.84 -16.73
N GLY A 27 -18.52 -8.88 -15.98
CA GLY A 27 -18.66 -8.19 -14.71
C GLY A 27 -17.68 -8.74 -13.66
N LEU A 28 -17.59 -10.07 -13.56
CA LEU A 28 -16.70 -10.75 -12.63
C LEU A 28 -15.23 -10.53 -13.00
N GLN A 29 -14.88 -10.62 -14.28
CA GLN A 29 -13.51 -10.37 -14.74
C GLN A 29 -13.06 -8.94 -14.42
N LYS A 30 -13.88 -7.92 -14.77
CA LYS A 30 -13.56 -6.52 -14.47
C LYS A 30 -13.51 -6.24 -12.97
N GLY A 31 -14.45 -6.80 -12.21
CA GLY A 31 -14.49 -6.63 -10.75
C GLY A 31 -13.27 -7.24 -10.08
N LEU A 32 -12.87 -8.45 -10.49
CA LEU A 32 -11.70 -9.14 -9.96
C LEU A 32 -10.41 -8.42 -10.32
N GLU A 33 -10.25 -8.00 -11.58
CA GLU A 33 -9.06 -7.28 -12.04
C GLU A 33 -8.87 -5.96 -11.28
N GLN A 34 -9.93 -5.15 -11.17
CA GLN A 34 -9.88 -3.89 -10.42
C GLN A 34 -9.65 -4.11 -8.92
N GLY A 35 -10.29 -5.12 -8.34
CA GLY A 35 -10.12 -5.47 -6.93
C GLY A 35 -8.70 -5.92 -6.62
N LEU A 36 -8.15 -6.80 -7.45
CA LEU A 36 -6.79 -7.32 -7.31
C LEU A 36 -5.75 -6.23 -7.50
N GLN A 37 -5.90 -5.38 -8.52
CA GLN A 37 -4.95 -4.29 -8.78
C GLN A 37 -4.87 -3.32 -7.60
N LYS A 38 -6.03 -2.85 -7.09
CA LYS A 38 -6.07 -1.95 -5.93
C LYS A 38 -5.54 -2.62 -4.67
N GLY A 39 -5.89 -3.89 -4.44
CA GLY A 39 -5.43 -4.65 -3.28
C GLY A 39 -3.91 -4.85 -3.30
N LEU A 40 -3.35 -5.19 -4.46
CA LEU A 40 -1.91 -5.39 -4.64
C LEU A 40 -1.14 -4.08 -4.45
N GLU A 41 -1.58 -2.99 -5.07
CA GLU A 41 -0.93 -1.68 -4.95
C GLU A 41 -0.89 -1.19 -3.50
N GLN A 42 -2.04 -1.26 -2.79
CA GLN A 42 -2.10 -0.91 -1.37
C GLN A 42 -1.24 -1.84 -0.50
N GLY A 43 -1.22 -3.14 -0.83
CA GLY A 43 -0.41 -4.13 -0.12
C GLY A 43 1.09 -3.87 -0.27
N LEU A 44 1.54 -3.58 -1.49
CA LEU A 44 2.94 -3.26 -1.78
C LEU A 44 3.37 -1.97 -1.10
N GLN A 45 2.56 -0.91 -1.16
CA GLN A 45 2.88 0.36 -0.52
C GLN A 45 2.98 0.22 1.01
N LYS A 46 2.01 -0.46 1.64
CA LYS A 46 2.05 -0.71 3.09
C LYS A 46 3.23 -1.60 3.47
N GLY A 47 3.52 -2.61 2.67
CA GLY A 47 4.66 -3.51 2.85
C GLY A 47 6.01 -2.77 2.76
N GLU A 48 6.16 -1.89 1.78
CA GLU A 48 7.35 -1.06 1.61
C GLU A 48 7.57 -0.14 2.82
N VAL A 49 6.54 0.60 3.23
CA VAL A 49 6.62 1.49 4.41
C VAL A 49 7.01 0.71 5.65
N ARG A 50 6.36 -0.44 5.90
CA ARG A 50 6.67 -1.28 7.05
C ARG A 50 8.11 -1.78 7.01
N GLY A 51 8.56 -2.31 5.88
CA GLY A 51 9.93 -2.82 5.73
C GLY A 51 10.98 -1.73 5.94
N LEU A 52 10.73 -0.52 5.44
CA LEU A 52 11.63 0.61 5.67
C LEU A 52 11.66 1.06 7.13
N ARG A 53 10.52 1.04 7.84
CA ARG A 53 10.48 1.35 9.28
C ARG A 53 11.28 0.33 10.09
N GLU A 54 11.07 -0.96 9.81
CA GLU A 54 11.83 -2.06 10.44
C GLU A 54 13.34 -1.89 10.19
N ALA A 55 13.74 -1.64 8.95
CA ALA A 55 15.15 -1.41 8.60
C ALA A 55 15.78 -0.22 9.34
N ILE A 56 15.04 0.90 9.52
CA ILE A 56 15.56 2.03 10.31
C ILE A 56 15.78 1.61 11.75
N VAL A 57 14.82 0.91 12.35
CA VAL A 57 14.91 0.48 13.75
C VAL A 57 16.09 -0.47 13.93
N ASP A 58 16.30 -1.40 13.01
CA ASP A 58 17.42 -2.36 13.05
C ASP A 58 18.76 -1.62 12.96
N VAL A 59 18.91 -0.70 12.01
CA VAL A 59 20.14 0.11 11.87
C VAL A 59 20.39 0.97 13.11
N VAL A 60 19.34 1.58 13.68
CA VAL A 60 19.45 2.38 14.89
C VAL A 60 19.81 1.50 16.09
N GLN A 61 19.20 0.32 16.22
CA GLN A 61 19.49 -0.61 17.31
C GLN A 61 20.94 -1.08 17.29
N GLU A 62 21.49 -1.34 16.11
CA GLU A 62 22.88 -1.79 16.00
C GLU A 62 23.90 -0.68 16.27
N ARG A 63 23.61 0.56 15.85
CA ARG A 63 24.58 1.67 15.94
C ARG A 63 24.39 2.55 17.18
N PHE A 64 23.15 2.76 17.58
CA PHE A 64 22.73 3.70 18.64
C PHE A 64 21.59 3.11 19.49
N PRO A 65 21.85 2.06 20.30
CA PRO A 65 20.81 1.37 21.08
C PRO A 65 19.99 2.29 21.99
N GLU A 66 20.59 3.38 22.46
CA GLU A 66 20.01 4.35 23.40
C GLU A 66 18.78 5.08 22.83
N ILE A 67 18.72 5.22 21.49
CA ILE A 67 17.65 5.98 20.82
C ILE A 67 16.68 5.09 20.05
N THR A 68 16.78 3.76 20.16
CA THR A 68 15.90 2.81 19.45
C THR A 68 14.42 3.04 19.75
N VAL A 69 14.08 3.33 21.02
CA VAL A 69 12.70 3.62 21.43
C VAL A 69 12.19 4.92 20.80
N LEU A 70 13.05 5.95 20.73
CA LEU A 70 12.74 7.22 20.09
C LEU A 70 12.55 7.02 18.58
N ALA A 71 13.45 6.28 17.93
CA ALA A 71 13.40 5.99 16.51
C ALA A 71 12.10 5.26 16.15
N ARG A 72 11.73 4.20 16.88
CA ARG A 72 10.47 3.46 16.68
C ARG A 72 9.26 4.39 16.73
N LYS A 73 9.14 5.21 17.78
CA LYS A 73 8.04 6.17 17.90
C LYS A 73 7.98 7.18 16.75
N GLN A 74 9.13 7.61 16.24
CA GLN A 74 9.15 8.59 15.13
C GLN A 74 8.81 7.93 13.79
N VAL A 75 9.41 6.78 13.48
CA VAL A 75 9.16 6.09 12.19
C VAL A 75 7.74 5.57 12.07
N ASP A 76 7.08 5.22 13.18
CA ASP A 76 5.68 4.78 13.18
C ASP A 76 4.71 5.85 12.67
N THR A 77 5.11 7.11 12.78
CA THR A 77 4.32 8.24 12.26
C THR A 77 4.63 8.58 10.80
N LEU A 78 5.64 7.96 10.18
CA LEU A 78 6.08 8.28 8.82
C LEU A 78 5.47 7.31 7.81
N GLU A 79 4.63 7.82 6.91
CA GLU A 79 3.98 7.02 5.87
C GLU A 79 4.67 7.16 4.51
N ASP A 80 5.51 8.17 4.32
CA ASP A 80 6.20 8.43 3.06
C ASP A 80 7.48 7.57 2.95
N PRO A 81 7.55 6.62 1.98
CA PRO A 81 8.72 5.80 1.75
C PRO A 81 9.98 6.61 1.41
N ALA A 82 9.84 7.75 0.74
CA ALA A 82 10.98 8.60 0.37
C ALA A 82 11.62 9.26 1.61
N LEU A 83 10.80 9.70 2.56
CA LEU A 83 11.29 10.19 3.86
C LEU A 83 12.03 9.10 4.62
N LEU A 84 11.46 7.89 4.66
CA LEU A 84 12.04 6.75 5.35
C LEU A 84 13.40 6.34 4.73
N ARG A 85 13.49 6.20 3.40
CA ARG A 85 14.76 5.88 2.70
C ARG A 85 15.85 6.90 2.99
N ARG A 86 15.51 8.19 2.96
CA ARG A 86 16.46 9.27 3.27
C ARG A 86 16.87 9.26 4.74
N LEU A 87 15.95 8.94 5.65
CA LEU A 87 16.27 8.78 7.07
C LEU A 87 17.25 7.63 7.29
N ILE A 88 17.07 6.47 6.63
CA ILE A 88 18.04 5.37 6.68
C ILE A 88 19.44 5.88 6.32
N VAL A 89 19.58 6.57 5.18
CA VAL A 89 20.88 7.10 4.75
C VAL A 89 21.47 8.06 5.79
N LYS A 90 20.67 9.01 6.32
CA LYS A 90 21.13 9.98 7.33
C LYS A 90 21.55 9.30 8.65
N ILE A 91 20.84 8.27 9.07
CA ILE A 91 21.19 7.50 10.28
C ILE A 91 22.47 6.71 10.03
N SER A 92 22.62 6.09 8.86
CA SER A 92 23.83 5.33 8.50
C SER A 92 25.07 6.21 8.39
N THR A 93 24.94 7.48 8.01
CA THR A 93 26.07 8.42 7.95
C THR A 93 26.33 9.16 9.26
N ALA A 94 25.40 9.16 10.21
CA ALA A 94 25.60 9.77 11.52
C ALA A 94 26.75 9.08 12.27
N GLN A 95 27.63 9.84 12.91
CA GLN A 95 28.75 9.31 13.71
C GLN A 95 28.44 9.32 15.22
N THR A 96 27.41 10.05 15.64
CA THR A 96 27.06 10.23 17.04
C THR A 96 25.55 10.11 17.25
N VAL A 97 25.18 9.75 18.49
CA VAL A 97 23.77 9.70 18.92
C VAL A 97 23.06 11.02 18.65
N LYS A 98 23.69 12.15 18.98
CA LYS A 98 23.13 13.49 18.75
C LYS A 98 22.84 13.79 17.27
N GLN A 99 23.71 13.34 16.36
CA GLN A 99 23.47 13.49 14.92
C GLN A 99 22.29 12.62 14.45
N ALA A 100 22.18 11.40 14.97
CA ALA A 100 21.07 10.51 14.67
C ALA A 100 19.73 11.07 15.20
N GLU A 101 19.70 11.61 16.42
CA GLU A 101 18.53 12.30 16.98
C GLU A 101 18.11 13.52 16.14
N GLN A 102 19.08 14.31 15.68
CA GLN A 102 18.82 15.45 14.79
C GLN A 102 18.25 15.01 13.44
N ALA A 103 18.72 13.90 12.88
CA ALA A 103 18.18 13.34 11.64
C ALA A 103 16.70 12.95 11.80
N LEU A 104 16.36 12.27 12.90
CA LEU A 104 14.98 11.92 13.26
C LEU A 104 14.11 13.18 13.41
N ALA A 105 14.56 14.16 14.21
CA ALA A 105 13.83 15.40 14.46
C ALA A 105 13.63 16.25 13.19
N THR A 106 14.59 16.25 12.28
CA THR A 106 14.50 16.99 11.00
C THR A 106 13.39 16.40 10.12
N ILE A 107 13.35 15.08 9.99
CA ILE A 107 12.33 14.39 9.19
C ILE A 107 10.94 14.59 9.80
N ALA A 108 10.81 14.55 11.13
CA ALA A 108 9.54 14.81 11.82
C ALA A 108 9.00 16.24 11.57
N ARG A 109 9.88 17.23 11.35
CA ARG A 109 9.50 18.60 10.98
C ARG A 109 9.12 18.71 9.51
N GLU A 110 9.81 18.02 8.62
CA GLU A 110 9.49 17.99 7.19
C GLU A 110 8.11 17.38 6.95
N LYS A 111 7.71 16.36 7.72
CA LYS A 111 6.34 15.83 7.71
C LYS A 111 5.27 16.91 7.93
N ARG A 112 5.53 17.94 8.74
CA ARG A 112 4.53 18.99 9.05
C ARG A 112 4.38 20.05 7.96
N LYS A 113 5.27 20.06 6.96
CA LYS A 113 5.27 21.06 5.87
C LYS A 113 4.56 20.57 4.61
N HIS A 114 4.17 19.31 4.57
CA HIS A 114 3.34 18.70 3.54
C HIS A 114 2.03 18.23 4.18
#